data_AF-A0A7S7PYW0-F1
#
_entry.id   AF-A0A7S7PYW0-F1
#
_cell.length_a   1.000
_cell.length_b   1.000
_cell.length_c   1.000
_cell.angle_alpha   90.00
_cell.angle_beta   90.00
_cell.angle_gamma   90.00
#
_symmetry.space_group_name_H-M   'P 1'
#
loop_
_entity.id
_entity.type
_entity.pdbx_description
1 polymer ?
#
loop_
_entity_poly.entity_id
_entity_poly.type
_entity_poly.pdbx_seq_one_letter_code
_entity_poly.pdbx_strand_id
1 'polypeptide(L)'
;MSYCPVRLQNRSSWGVDQGNPMHRFVAKANVDHFIGLLNGSDLTSDKRTNITKLLIAELDKLAHDLEHLEFAEKRVAEGRDRVNRVRDMRNGLPFGTAEREQAERLLVSCENLQTVLEDFCHRLRERGNSPGASIYAAPRRT
;
A
#
# COMPACT_ATOMS: atom_id res chain seq x y z
N MET A 1 -22.81 46.01 37.43
CA MET A 1 -22.27 45.50 36.15
C MET A 1 -20.78 45.30 36.32
N SER A 2 -20.34 44.05 36.48
CA SER A 2 -18.93 43.67 36.66
C SER A 2 -18.60 42.64 35.58
N TYR A 3 -17.75 43.01 34.62
CA TYR A 3 -17.23 42.09 33.62
C TYR A 3 -15.71 41.97 33.86
N CYS A 4 -15.28 40.78 34.28
CA CYS A 4 -13.88 40.37 34.33
C CYS A 4 -13.34 40.11 32.91
N PRO A 5 -12.11 40.54 32.57
CA PRO A 5 -11.46 40.19 31.32
C PRO A 5 -10.59 38.93 31.49
N VAL A 6 -10.80 37.91 30.66
CA VAL A 6 -9.87 36.78 30.51
C VAL A 6 -8.99 37.02 29.28
N ARG A 7 -7.69 37.19 29.53
CA ARG A 7 -6.63 37.19 28.52
C ARG A 7 -5.82 35.90 28.70
N LEU A 8 -5.42 35.33 27.56
CA LEU A 8 -4.32 34.36 27.37
C LEU A 8 -4.56 32.93 27.87
N GLN A 9 -4.82 32.00 26.94
CA GLN A 9 -3.80 31.10 26.40
C GLN A 9 -4.50 30.19 25.37
N ASN A 10 -4.24 30.40 24.07
CA ASN A 10 -4.40 29.30 23.13
C ASN A 10 -3.22 29.32 22.15
N ARG A 11 -2.12 28.71 22.59
CA ARG A 11 -0.98 28.38 21.75
C ARG A 11 -1.06 26.88 21.51
N SER A 12 -1.95 26.46 20.61
CA SER A 12 -1.98 25.08 20.11
C SER A 12 -0.80 24.91 19.17
N SER A 13 0.30 24.44 19.75
CA SER A 13 1.48 23.94 19.05
C SER A 13 1.07 22.68 18.29
N TRP A 14 1.09 22.75 16.95
CA TRP A 14 0.98 21.57 16.09
C TRP A 14 2.16 20.65 16.38
N GLY A 15 1.88 19.52 17.01
CA GLY A 15 2.85 18.49 17.33
C GLY A 15 2.18 17.13 17.19
N VAL A 16 2.69 16.35 16.25
CA VAL A 16 2.48 14.91 15.99
C VAL A 16 1.08 14.48 15.53
N ASP A 17 0.93 14.39 14.21
CA ASP A 17 -0.05 13.52 13.52
C ASP A 17 0.31 12.05 13.83
N GLN A 18 0.02 11.59 15.04
CA GLN A 18 -0.01 10.15 15.33
C GLN A 18 -1.28 9.60 14.70
N GLY A 19 -1.13 9.01 13.51
CA GLY A 19 -2.21 8.49 12.68
C GLY A 19 -3.27 7.71 13.48
N ASN A 20 -4.49 8.24 13.48
CA ASN A 20 -5.67 7.66 14.10
C ASN A 20 -5.82 6.18 13.66
N PRO A 21 -5.94 5.20 14.58
CA PRO A 21 -6.01 3.77 14.25
C PRO A 21 -7.03 3.43 13.16
N MET A 22 -8.15 4.15 13.12
CA MET A 22 -9.19 3.99 12.11
C MET A 22 -8.68 4.22 10.68
N HIS A 23 -7.78 5.18 10.46
CA HIS A 23 -7.20 5.43 9.14
C HIS A 23 -6.40 4.23 8.61
N ARG A 24 -5.73 3.48 9.50
CA ARG A 24 -4.93 2.31 9.13
C ARG A 24 -5.81 1.14 8.67
N PHE A 25 -6.89 0.87 9.41
CA PHE A 25 -7.85 -0.18 9.03
C PHE A 25 -8.55 0.13 7.71
N VAL A 26 -8.94 1.40 7.52
CA VAL A 26 -9.56 1.85 6.26
C VAL A 26 -8.57 1.71 5.09
N ALA A 27 -7.31 2.12 5.26
CA ALA A 27 -6.31 1.98 4.20
C ALA A 27 -6.06 0.51 3.82
N LYS A 28 -5.98 -0.41 4.80
CA LYS A 28 -5.88 -1.86 4.52
C LYS A 28 -7.11 -2.39 3.77
N ALA A 29 -8.32 -2.02 4.19
CA ALA A 29 -9.54 -2.43 3.50
C ALA A 29 -9.62 -1.89 2.06
N ASN A 30 -9.15 -0.66 1.85
CA ASN A 30 -9.08 -0.05 0.51
C ASN A 30 -8.05 -0.76 -0.38
N VAL A 31 -6.88 -1.11 0.16
CA VAL A 31 -5.87 -1.91 -0.56
C VAL A 31 -6.48 -3.24 -1.02
N ASP A 32 -7.16 -3.95 -0.14
CA ASP A 32 -7.82 -5.22 -0.45
C ASP A 32 -8.86 -5.05 -1.55
N HIS A 33 -9.67 -4.00 -1.44
CA HIS A 33 -10.71 -3.68 -2.41
C HIS A 33 -10.11 -3.39 -3.79
N PHE A 34 -9.09 -2.53 -3.87
CA PHE A 34 -8.44 -2.17 -5.15
C PHE A 34 -7.69 -3.34 -5.78
N ILE A 35 -7.04 -4.19 -4.97
CA ILE A 35 -6.47 -5.46 -5.44
C ILE A 35 -7.56 -6.35 -6.05
N GLY A 36 -8.71 -6.46 -5.38
CA GLY A 36 -9.87 -7.20 -5.89
C GLY A 36 -10.33 -6.69 -7.26
N LEU A 37 -10.42 -5.37 -7.41
CA LEU A 37 -10.80 -4.75 -8.69
C LEU A 37 -9.76 -4.99 -9.79
N LEU A 38 -8.46 -4.80 -9.51
CA LEU A 38 -7.37 -4.97 -10.48
C LEU A 38 -7.19 -6.42 -10.96
N ASN A 39 -7.67 -7.37 -10.15
CA ASN A 39 -7.70 -8.79 -10.49
C ASN A 39 -8.91 -9.19 -11.37
N GLY A 40 -9.85 -8.28 -11.61
CA GLY A 40 -10.97 -8.48 -12.52
C GLY A 40 -10.57 -8.33 -13.99
N SER A 41 -11.23 -9.09 -14.88
CA SER A 41 -10.97 -9.06 -16.33
C SER A 41 -11.56 -7.84 -17.04
N ASP A 42 -12.55 -7.17 -16.44
CA ASP A 42 -13.45 -6.25 -17.16
C ASP A 42 -13.09 -4.76 -16.99
N LEU A 43 -11.81 -4.47 -16.75
CA LEU A 43 -11.33 -3.10 -16.64
C LEU A 43 -10.70 -2.62 -17.95
N THR A 44 -11.24 -1.52 -18.48
CA THR A 44 -10.57 -0.69 -19.50
C THR A 44 -9.22 -0.20 -18.99
N SER A 45 -8.26 0.05 -19.88
CA SER A 45 -6.92 0.55 -19.54
C SER A 45 -6.96 1.77 -18.60
N ASP A 46 -7.78 2.78 -18.92
CA ASP A 46 -7.86 4.03 -18.13
C ASP A 46 -8.34 3.79 -16.69
N LYS A 47 -9.40 2.99 -16.53
CA LYS A 47 -9.91 2.61 -15.21
C LYS A 47 -8.85 1.85 -14.41
N ARG A 48 -8.10 0.97 -15.06
CA ARG A 48 -7.02 0.22 -14.41
C ARG A 48 -5.93 1.16 -13.91
N THR A 49 -5.45 2.07 -14.76
CA THR A 49 -4.47 3.09 -14.36
C THR A 49 -4.96 3.92 -13.17
N ASN A 50 -6.23 4.33 -13.17
CA ASN A 50 -6.79 5.10 -12.07
C ASN A 50 -6.87 4.28 -10.77
N ILE A 51 -7.30 3.02 -10.83
CA ILE A 51 -7.34 2.14 -9.66
C ILE A 51 -5.92 1.87 -9.13
N THR A 52 -4.93 1.68 -10.00
CA THR A 52 -3.52 1.54 -9.60
C THR A 52 -3.02 2.79 -8.87
N LYS A 53 -3.36 3.99 -9.35
CA LYS A 53 -3.00 5.25 -8.65
C LYS A 53 -3.64 5.33 -7.25
N LEU A 54 -4.91 4.92 -7.12
CA LEU A 54 -5.60 4.87 -5.83
C LEU A 54 -4.96 3.84 -4.89
N LEU A 55 -4.61 2.67 -5.40
CA LEU A 55 -3.88 1.65 -4.66
C LEU A 55 -2.55 2.21 -4.11
N ILE A 56 -1.75 2.87 -4.95
CA ILE A 56 -0.48 3.48 -4.53
C ILE A 56 -0.72 4.49 -3.41
N ALA A 57 -1.72 5.36 -3.55
CA ALA A 57 -2.03 6.36 -2.52
C ALA A 57 -2.43 5.73 -1.17
N GLU A 58 -3.14 4.60 -1.17
CA GLU A 58 -3.45 3.88 0.09
C GLU A 58 -2.23 3.16 0.65
N LEU A 59 -1.39 2.57 -0.20
CA LEU A 59 -0.13 1.96 0.22
C LEU A 59 0.81 2.99 0.85
N ASP A 60 0.91 4.19 0.29
CA ASP A 60 1.74 5.27 0.85
C ASP A 60 1.26 5.69 2.25
N LYS A 61 -0.05 5.66 2.54
CA LYS A 61 -0.56 5.87 3.90
C LYS A 61 -0.09 4.80 4.88
N LEU A 62 0.08 3.57 4.40
CA LEU A 62 0.58 2.43 5.20
C LEU A 62 2.11 2.40 5.29
N ALA A 63 2.83 3.06 4.38
CA ALA A 63 4.29 3.08 4.33
C ALA A 63 4.95 3.71 5.57
N HIS A 64 4.18 4.48 6.34
CA HIS A 64 4.66 5.16 7.53
C HIS A 64 4.81 4.27 8.76
N ASP A 65 4.26 3.04 8.75
CA ASP A 65 4.31 2.14 9.89
C ASP A 65 4.88 0.75 9.53
N LEU A 66 5.93 0.34 10.23
CA LEU A 66 6.56 -0.97 10.07
C LEU A 66 5.66 -2.12 10.55
N GLU A 67 4.65 -1.84 11.38
CA GLU A 67 3.60 -2.79 11.75
C GLU A 67 2.78 -3.29 10.54
N HIS A 68 2.97 -2.69 9.37
CA HIS A 68 2.29 -3.09 8.13
C HIS A 68 3.17 -3.95 7.22
N LEU A 69 4.40 -4.26 7.61
CA LEU A 69 5.30 -5.11 6.84
C LEU A 69 4.73 -6.52 6.65
N GLU A 70 4.22 -7.16 7.71
CA GLU A 70 3.62 -8.50 7.61
C GLU A 70 2.42 -8.50 6.64
N PHE A 71 1.60 -7.45 6.68
CA PHE A 71 0.50 -7.28 5.74
C PHE A 71 1.00 -7.12 4.30
N ALA A 72 2.02 -6.29 4.08
CA ALA A 72 2.62 -6.07 2.76
C ALA A 72 3.22 -7.36 2.19
N GLU A 73 3.98 -8.09 3.00
CA GLU A 73 4.63 -9.35 2.62
C GLU A 73 3.60 -10.42 2.28
N LYS A 74 2.51 -10.51 3.06
CA LYS A 74 1.39 -11.40 2.74
C LYS A 74 0.77 -11.06 1.39
N ARG A 75 0.53 -9.79 1.08
CA ARG A 75 -0.04 -9.38 -0.21
C ARG A 75 0.89 -9.65 -1.38
N VAL A 76 2.19 -9.45 -1.20
CA VAL A 76 3.21 -9.83 -2.19
C VAL A 76 3.17 -11.33 -2.47
N ALA A 77 3.09 -12.17 -1.42
CA ALA A 77 3.01 -13.62 -1.58
C ALA A 77 1.74 -14.06 -2.32
N GLU A 78 0.57 -13.54 -1.92
CA GLU A 78 -0.71 -13.81 -2.58
C GLU A 78 -0.71 -13.36 -4.05
N GLY A 79 -0.08 -12.23 -4.35
CA GLY A 79 0.09 -11.74 -5.71
C GLY A 79 0.96 -12.66 -6.57
N ARG A 80 2.08 -13.17 -6.05
CA ARG A 80 2.93 -14.16 -6.76
C ARG A 80 2.16 -15.43 -7.09
N ASP A 81 1.41 -15.95 -6.11
CA ASP A 81 0.57 -17.12 -6.33
C ASP A 81 -0.46 -16.88 -7.43
N ARG A 82 -1.04 -15.68 -7.49
CA ARG A 82 -1.99 -15.31 -8.54
C ARG A 82 -1.33 -15.24 -9.92
N VAL A 83 -0.19 -14.58 -10.04
CA VAL A 83 0.60 -14.51 -11.29
C VAL A 83 0.90 -15.92 -11.79
N ASN A 84 1.37 -16.80 -10.90
CA ASN A 84 1.66 -18.20 -11.24
C ASN A 84 0.40 -18.93 -11.75
N ARG A 85 -0.73 -18.82 -11.05
CA ARG A 85 -2.00 -19.45 -11.48
C ARG A 85 -2.47 -18.96 -12.84
N VAL A 86 -2.43 -17.65 -13.10
CA VAL A 86 -2.86 -17.09 -14.39
C VAL A 86 -1.90 -17.51 -15.51
N ARG A 87 -0.60 -17.57 -15.22
CA ARG A 87 0.41 -18.06 -16.15
C ARG A 87 0.17 -19.53 -16.52
N ASP A 88 -0.12 -20.36 -15.54
CA ASP A 88 -0.40 -21.79 -15.76
C ASP A 88 -1.69 -21.99 -16.54
N MET A 89 -2.75 -21.22 -16.22
CA MET A 89 -4.00 -21.18 -16.99
C MET A 89 -3.75 -20.80 -18.45
N ARG A 90 -3.02 -19.70 -18.70
CA ARG A 90 -2.65 -19.27 -20.06
C ARG A 90 -1.90 -20.36 -20.81
N ASN A 91 -0.94 -21.02 -20.14
CA ASN A 91 -0.12 -22.05 -20.76
C ASN A 91 -0.93 -23.30 -21.15
N GLY A 92 -2.02 -23.61 -20.43
CA GLY A 92 -2.93 -24.71 -20.74
C GLY A 92 -3.90 -24.44 -21.91
N LEU A 93 -4.01 -23.19 -22.37
CA LEU A 93 -4.91 -22.81 -23.47
C LEU A 93 -4.21 -22.91 -24.84
N PRO A 94 -4.88 -23.38 -25.90
CA PRO A 94 -4.29 -23.43 -27.24
C PRO A 94 -3.91 -22.03 -27.77
N PHE A 95 -2.89 -21.98 -28.63
CA PHE A 95 -2.51 -20.71 -29.28
C PHE A 95 -3.60 -20.21 -30.22
N GLY A 96 -3.75 -18.88 -30.29
CA GLY A 96 -4.70 -18.21 -31.18
C GLY A 96 -6.15 -18.23 -30.70
N THR A 97 -6.45 -18.75 -29.51
CA THR A 97 -7.80 -18.69 -28.95
C THR A 97 -8.04 -17.37 -28.22
N ALA A 98 -9.28 -16.88 -28.28
CA ALA A 98 -9.68 -15.65 -27.59
C ALA A 98 -9.50 -15.78 -26.07
N GLU A 99 -9.70 -16.98 -25.52
CA GLU A 99 -9.48 -17.30 -24.12
C GLU A 99 -8.00 -17.14 -23.74
N ARG A 100 -7.08 -17.58 -24.61
CA ARG A 100 -5.65 -17.42 -24.36
C ARG A 100 -5.25 -15.95 -24.41
N GLU A 101 -5.75 -15.19 -25.38
CA GLU A 101 -5.51 -13.74 -25.43
C GLU A 101 -6.05 -13.02 -24.19
N GLN A 102 -7.22 -13.43 -23.69
CA GLN A 102 -7.78 -12.87 -22.46
C GLN A 102 -6.93 -13.24 -21.24
N ALA A 103 -6.43 -14.47 -21.17
CA ALA A 103 -5.51 -14.91 -20.13
C ALA A 103 -4.17 -14.15 -20.19
N GLU A 104 -3.66 -13.83 -21.38
CA GLU A 104 -2.46 -13.01 -21.58
C GLU A 104 -2.67 -11.57 -21.06
N ARG A 105 -3.79 -10.94 -21.43
CA ARG A 105 -4.15 -9.59 -20.93
C ARG A 105 -4.32 -9.56 -19.41
N LEU A 106 -4.87 -10.63 -18.84
CA LEU A 106 -5.00 -10.77 -17.40
C LEU A 106 -3.63 -10.98 -16.73
N LEU A 107 -2.76 -11.79 -17.31
CA LEU A 107 -1.42 -12.03 -16.79
C LEU A 107 -0.62 -10.74 -16.68
N VAL A 108 -0.60 -9.94 -17.75
CA VAL A 108 0.04 -8.61 -17.75
C VAL A 108 -0.53 -7.72 -16.64
N SER A 109 -1.84 -7.80 -16.36
CA SER A 109 -2.45 -7.09 -15.21
C SER A 109 -1.85 -7.52 -13.89
N CYS A 110 -1.80 -8.83 -13.66
CA CYS A 110 -1.34 -9.41 -12.41
C CYS A 110 0.15 -9.13 -12.20
N GLU A 111 0.96 -9.18 -13.26
CA GLU A 111 2.39 -8.83 -13.21
C GLU A 111 2.60 -7.36 -12.84
N ASN A 112 1.87 -6.43 -13.48
CA ASN A 112 1.96 -5.01 -13.14
C ASN A 112 1.55 -4.74 -11.68
N LEU A 113 0.49 -5.40 -11.21
CA LEU A 113 0.08 -5.30 -9.81
C LEU A 113 1.15 -5.87 -8.87
N GLN A 114 1.76 -7.00 -9.25
CA GLN A 114 2.82 -7.63 -8.48
C GLN A 114 4.01 -6.70 -8.30
N THR A 115 4.45 -6.01 -9.36
CA THR A 115 5.54 -5.01 -9.28
C THR A 115 5.21 -3.91 -8.28
N VAL A 116 3.99 -3.36 -8.30
CA VAL A 116 3.57 -2.31 -7.35
C VAL A 116 3.63 -2.79 -5.90
N LEU A 117 3.21 -4.03 -5.63
CA LEU A 117 3.25 -4.61 -4.29
C LEU A 117 4.69 -4.89 -3.81
N GLU A 118 5.54 -5.38 -4.72
CA GLU A 118 6.95 -5.64 -4.43
C GLU A 118 7.72 -4.35 -4.13
N ASP A 119 7.53 -3.31 -4.93
CA ASP A 119 8.13 -1.99 -4.70
C ASP A 119 7.70 -1.42 -3.35
N PHE A 120 6.42 -1.54 -2.99
CA PHE A 120 5.92 -1.10 -1.69
C PHE A 120 6.58 -1.87 -0.53
N CYS A 121 6.63 -3.21 -0.64
CA CYS A 121 7.27 -4.04 0.37
C CYS A 121 8.77 -3.73 0.51
N HIS A 122 9.45 -3.43 -0.60
CA HIS A 122 10.85 -3.03 -0.60
C HIS A 122 11.06 -1.71 0.14
N ARG A 123 10.27 -0.68 -0.18
CA ARG A 123 10.32 0.63 0.52
C ARG A 123 10.09 0.50 2.02
N LEU A 124 9.16 -0.37 2.44
CA LEU A 124 8.92 -0.64 3.86
C LEU A 124 10.15 -1.28 4.55
N ARG A 125 10.79 -2.26 3.91
CA ARG A 125 12.00 -2.92 4.45
C ARG A 125 13.20 -1.98 4.53
N GLU A 126 13.44 -1.18 3.49
CA GLU A 126 14.51 -0.19 3.50
C GLU A 126 14.38 0.80 4.65
N ARG A 127 13.15 1.24 4.94
CA ARG A 127 12.88 2.13 6.07
C ARG A 127 13.07 1.43 7.42
N GLY A 128 12.67 0.18 7.55
CA GLY A 128 12.90 -0.62 8.76
C GLY A 128 14.38 -0.90 9.05
N ASN A 129 15.18 -1.00 8.00
CA ASN A 129 16.62 -1.24 8.08
C ASN A 129 17.47 0.04 8.12
N SER A 130 16.85 1.23 8.01
CA SER A 130 17.57 2.50 8.11
C SER A 130 17.91 2.82 9.58
N PRO A 131 19.21 2.92 9.96
CA PRO A 131 19.60 3.23 11.33
C PRO A 131 19.41 4.73 11.57
N GLY A 132 18.21 5.13 12.01
CA GLY A 132 17.85 6.55 12.00
C GLY A 132 16.77 6.99 12.98
N ALA A 133 16.69 6.42 14.19
CA ALA A 133 15.96 7.02 15.31
C ALA A 133 16.31 6.40 16.68
N SER A 134 17.60 6.34 17.05
CA SER A 134 17.98 6.27 18.46
C SER A 134 18.55 7.63 18.87
N ILE A 135 17.64 8.56 19.16
CA ILE A 135 17.93 9.88 19.74
C ILE A 135 18.21 9.83 21.25
N TYR A 136 18.65 8.69 21.79
CA TYR A 136 19.07 8.55 23.17
C TYR A 136 20.53 8.09 23.28
N ALA A 137 21.45 8.73 22.53
CA ALA A 137 22.87 8.65 22.83
C ALA A 137 23.20 9.69 23.91
N ALA A 138 23.16 9.25 25.18
CA ALA A 138 23.46 10.06 26.35
C ALA A 138 24.89 10.67 26.29
N PRO A 139 25.10 11.86 26.88
CA PRO A 139 26.41 12.50 26.86
C PRO A 139 27.35 11.80 27.85
N ARG A 140 28.49 11.31 27.35
CA ARG A 140 29.62 10.91 28.21
C ARG A 140 30.16 12.17 28.88
N ARG A 141 30.01 12.25 30.20
CA ARG A 141 30.77 13.20 31.03
C ARG A 141 32.23 12.73 31.06
N THR A 142 33.12 13.69 30.80
CA THR A 142 34.58 13.63 30.98
C THR A 142 34.96 13.44 32.42
#